data_AF-A0A1G9XI66-F1
#
_entry.id   AF-A0A1G9XI66-F1
#
_cell.length_a   1.000
_cell.length_b   1.000
_cell.length_c   1.000
_cell.angle_alpha   90.00
_cell.angle_beta   90.00
_cell.angle_gamma   90.00
#
_symmetry.space_group_name_H-M   'P 1'
#
loop_
_entity.id
_entity.type
_entity.pdbx_description
1 polymer ?
#
loop_
_entity_poly.entity_id
_entity_poly.type
_entity_poly.pdbx_seq_one_letter_code
_entity_poly.pdbx_strand_id
1 'polypeptide(L)' 'MNHTCLRFRIDLPSPLGLQQVRDDLFRLGITRFSVDFVTQSLEVFTEWIAPERIEDAMRRSGRQCKRLKTN' A
#
# COMPACT_ATOMS: atom_id res chain seq x y z
N MET A 1 3.35 12.03 -17.41
CA MET A 1 2.53 10.83 -17.22
C MET A 1 1.88 10.94 -15.85
N ASN A 2 0.55 10.92 -15.77
CA ASN A 2 -0.18 11.07 -14.51
C ASN A 2 -0.21 9.71 -13.80
N HIS A 3 0.62 9.54 -12.78
CA HIS A 3 0.52 8.35 -11.92
C HIS A 3 -0.74 8.46 -11.06
N THR A 4 -1.61 7.45 -11.06
CA THR A 4 -2.70 7.38 -10.10
C THR A 4 -2.11 7.09 -8.73
N CYS A 5 -2.35 7.99 -7.77
CA CYS A 5 -1.96 7.81 -6.38
C CYS A 5 -3.13 7.20 -5.60
N LEU A 6 -2.96 5.96 -5.17
CA LEU A 6 -3.91 5.25 -4.32
C LEU A 6 -3.47 5.34 -2.87
N ARG A 7 -4.38 5.75 -1.97
CA ARG A 7 -4.09 5.88 -0.54
C ARG A 7 -4.80 4.79 0.27
N PHE A 8 -4.08 4.23 1.21
CA PHE A 8 -4.56 3.20 2.12
C PHE A 8 -4.15 3.54 3.55
N ARG A 9 -5.02 3.23 4.51
CA ARG A 9 -4.64 3.13 5.92
C ARG A 9 -4.18 1.70 6.16
N ILE A 10 -2.98 1.54 6.69
CA ILE A 10 -2.37 0.25 6.99
C ILE A 10 -2.00 0.18 8.47
N ASP A 11 -2.20 -0.97 9.12
CA ASP A 11 -1.63 -1.16 10.45
C ASP A 11 -0.16 -1.62 10.31
N LEU A 12 0.75 -0.72 10.67
CA LEU A 12 2.20 -0.92 10.60
C LEU A 12 2.82 -0.54 11.94
N PRO A 13 2.80 -1.46 12.94
CA PRO A 13 3.22 -1.15 14.30
C PRO A 13 4.74 -0.96 14.44
N SER A 14 5.54 -1.36 13.44
CA SER A 14 6.98 -1.16 13.45
C SER A 14 7.58 -1.08 12.04
N PRO A 15 8.76 -0.44 11.88
CA PRO A 15 9.50 -0.39 10.62
C PRO A 15 9.88 -1.76 10.05
N LEU A 16 9.94 -2.81 10.88
CA LEU A 16 10.20 -4.18 10.43
C LEU A 16 9.15 -4.68 9.43
N GLY A 17 7.91 -4.17 9.54
CA GLY A 17 6.85 -4.51 8.60
C GLY A 17 7.02 -3.90 7.21
N LEU A 18 7.88 -2.89 7.05
CA LEU A 18 8.07 -2.18 5.79
C LEU A 18 8.64 -3.08 4.69
N GLN A 19 9.56 -3.98 5.05
CA GLN A 19 10.12 -4.93 4.09
C GLN A 19 9.04 -5.84 3.52
N GLN A 20 8.12 -6.31 4.37
CA GLN A 20 7.01 -7.14 3.92
C GLN A 20 6.03 -6.36 3.04
N VAL A 21 5.69 -5.12 3.40
CA VAL A 21 4.87 -4.23 2.56
C VAL A 21 5.52 -4.05 1.17
N ARG A 22 6.83 -3.79 1.14
CA ARG A 22 7.59 -3.68 -0.10
C ARG A 22 7.50 -4.96 -0.93
N ASP A 23 7.74 -6.11 -0.31
CA ASP A 23 7.77 -7.40 -1.01
C ASP A 23 6.37 -7.78 -1.56
N ASP A 24 5.30 -7.46 -0.82
CA ASP A 24 3.92 -7.68 -1.26
C ASP A 24 3.52 -6.75 -2.41
N LEU A 25 3.92 -5.48 -2.38
CA LEU A 25 3.72 -4.54 -3.48
C LEU A 25 4.54 -4.93 -4.71
N PHE A 26 5.79 -5.38 -4.52
CA PHE A 26 6.67 -5.79 -5.60
C PHE A 26 6.11 -7.00 -6.37
N ARG A 27 5.48 -7.96 -5.67
CA ARG A 27 4.77 -9.08 -6.30
C ARG A 27 3.59 -8.65 -7.18
N LEU A 28 3.04 -7.45 -6.95
CA LEU A 28 2.02 -6.83 -7.80
C LEU A 28 2.61 -5.97 -8.93
N GLY A 29 3.94 -5.93 -9.08
CA GLY A 29 4.63 -5.06 -10.04
C GLY A 29 4.68 -3.59 -9.61
N ILE A 30 4.35 -3.28 -8.36
CA ILE A 30 4.40 -1.91 -7.81
C ILE A 30 5.82 -1.66 -7.31
N THR A 31 6.49 -0.69 -7.92
CA THR A 31 7.87 -0.31 -7.57
C THR A 31 7.95 1.02 -6.84
N ARG A 32 6.86 1.82 -6.85
CA ARG A 32 6.82 3.16 -6.27
C ARG A 32 5.70 3.27 -5.25
N PHE A 33 6.08 3.49 -3.99
CA PHE A 33 5.17 3.69 -2.88
C PHE A 33 5.81 4.57 -1.80
N SER A 34 4.99 5.13 -0.92
CA SER A 34 5.41 5.91 0.25
C SER A 34 4.66 5.40 1.48
N VAL A 35 5.34 5.36 2.62
CA VAL A 35 4.73 4.97 3.90
C VAL A 35 4.96 6.09 4.90
N ASP A 36 3.88 6.56 5.51
CA ASP A 36 3.91 7.47 6.65
C ASP A 36 3.52 6.68 7.91
N PHE A 37 4.50 6.51 8.80
CA PHE A 37 4.32 5.80 10.07
C PHE A 37 3.54 6.60 11.11
N VAL A 38 3.50 7.93 10.99
CA VAL A 38 2.76 8.82 11.92
C VAL A 38 1.27 8.70 11.64
N THR A 39 0.88 8.80 10.37
CA THR A 39 -0.52 8.69 9.95
C THR A 39 -0.96 7.26 9.66
N GLN A 40 -0.02 6.31 9.70
CA GLN A 40 -0.22 4.91 9.33
C GLN A 40 -0.83 4.78 7.92
N SER A 41 -0.28 5.56 6.98
CA SER A 41 -0.77 5.61 5.60
C SER A 41 0.25 5.04 4.61
N LEU A 42 -0.28 4.38 3.59
CA LEU A 42 0.44 3.84 2.45
C LEU A 42 -0.08 4.52 1.19
N GLU A 43 0.81 5.19 0.48
CA GLU A 43 0.55 5.74 -0.84
C GLU A 43 1.19 4.83 -1.89
N VAL A 44 0.41 4.40 -2.87
CA VAL A 44 0.86 3.55 -3.97
C VAL A 44 0.69 4.29 -5.28
N PHE A 45 1.76 4.38 -6.05
CA PHE A 45 1.76 5.03 -7.36
C PHE A 45 1.71 3.94 -8.43
N THR A 46 0.56 3.81 -9.10
CA THR A 46 0.33 2.76 -10.11
C THR A 46 -0.62 3.24 -11.19
N GLU A 47 -0.57 2.64 -12.38
CA GLU A 47 -1.47 2.95 -13.50
C GLU A 47 -2.42 1.80 -13.82
N TRP A 48 -2.05 0.56 -13.49
CA TRP A 48 -2.73 -0.65 -13.99
C TRP A 48 -3.21 -1.58 -12.89
N ILE A 49 -2.88 -1.29 -11.62
CA ILE A 49 -3.26 -2.15 -10.50
C ILE A 49 -4.52 -1.61 -9.84
N ALA A 50 -5.58 -2.42 -9.87
CA ALA A 50 -6.82 -2.13 -9.17
C ALA A 50 -6.58 -2.03 -7.66
N PRO A 51 -7.16 -1.05 -6.95
CA PRO A 51 -6.97 -0.87 -5.52
C PRO A 51 -7.28 -2.13 -4.69
N GLU A 52 -8.26 -2.92 -5.11
CA GLU A 52 -8.72 -4.14 -4.45
C GLU A 52 -7.60 -5.20 -4.42
N ARG A 53 -6.76 -5.25 -5.46
CA ARG A 53 -5.59 -6.15 -5.51
C ARG A 53 -4.54 -5.81 -4.46
N ILE A 54 -4.38 -4.52 -4.17
CA ILE A 54 -3.46 -4.02 -3.15
C ILE A 54 -4.02 -4.34 -1.76
N GLU A 55 -5.32 -4.12 -1.55
CA GLU A 55 -5.97 -4.50 -0.28
C GLU A 55 -5.83 -6.00 -0.01
N ASP A 56 -6.06 -6.84 -1.00
CA ASP A 56 -5.94 -8.29 -0.87
C ASP A 56 -4.51 -8.75 -0.56
N ALA A 57 -3.50 -8.16 -1.22
CA ALA A 57 -2.11 -8.46 -0.94
C ALA A 57 -1.74 -8.12 0.51
N MET A 58 -2.16 -6.95 1.00
CA MET A 58 -1.92 -6.53 2.38
C MET A 58 -2.67 -7.44 3.38
N ARG A 59 -3.93 -7.82 3.11
CA ARG A 59 -4.67 -8.75 3.99
C ARG A 59 -4.04 -10.13 4.07
N ARG A 60 -3.52 -10.66 2.96
CA ARG A 60 -2.80 -11.95 2.95
C ARG A 60 -1.54 -11.95 3.80
N SER A 61 -0.91 -10.79 3.96
CA SER A 61 0.23 -10.59 4.87
C SER A 61 -0.16 -10.45 6.34
N GLY A 62 -1.46 -10.58 6.67
CA GLY A 62 -2.00 -10.43 8.02
C GLY A 62 -2.22 -8.98 8.45
N ARG A 63 -2.16 -8.01 7.51
CA ARG A 63 -2.31 -6.58 7.82
C ARG A 63 -3.73 -6.11 7.57
N GLN A 64 -4.23 -5.29 8.49
CA GLN A 64 -5.41 -4.48 8.20
C GLN A 64 -5.03 -3.42 7.17
N CYS A 65 -5.80 -3.36 6.09
CA CYS A 65 -5.65 -2.40 5.00
C CYS A 65 -7.02 -1.91 4.57
N LYS A 66 -7.20 -0.59 4.52
CA LYS A 66 -8.45 0.06 4.12
C LYS A 66 -8.14 1.22 3.18
N ARG A 67 -8.72 1.21 1.97
CA ARG A 67 -8.63 2.35 1.06
C ARG A 67 -9.18 3.64 1.69
N LEU A 68 -8.41 4.70 1.55
CA LEU A 68 -8.81 6.07 1.92
C LEU A 68 -9.46 6.72 0.69
N LYS A 69 -10.56 7.47 0.90
CA LYS A 69 -11.15 8.27 -0.18
C LYS A 69 -10.19 9.40 -0.52
N THR A 70 -9.73 9.44 -1.76
CA THR A 70 -9.12 10.65 -2.35
C THR A 70 -10.26 11.60 -2.70
N ASN A 71 -10.28 12.78 -2.07
CA ASN A 71 -11.19 13.89 -2.41
C ASN A 71 -10.92 14.41 -3.82
#